data_AF-A0A941R721-F1
#
_entry.id   AF-A0A941R721-F1
#
_cell.length_a   1.000
_cell.length_b   1.000
_cell.length_c   1.000
_cell.angle_alpha   90.00
_cell.angle_beta   90.00
_cell.angle_gamma   90.00
#
_symmetry.space_group_name_H-M   'P 1'
#
loop_
_entity.id
_entity.type
_entity.pdbx_description
1 polymer ?
#
loop_
_entity_poly.entity_id
_entity_poly.type
_entity_poly.pdbx_seq_one_letter_code
_entity_poly.pdbx_strand_id
1 'polypeptide(L)'
;MNVTSHPVPEEAGKLLALIQCELNLSTKAMSNQLGITDVWMRRLLNNDIIPSQHLLKAILTLYVNHPNPCTLTHRRDLAHRFTQACARTYYARNHHRLQQRCHTLFHFPELTASLI
;
A
#
# COMPACT_ATOMS: atom_id res chain seq x y z
N MET A 1 -9.33 -14.82 -30.80
CA MET A 1 -8.95 -15.25 -29.44
C MET A 1 -8.46 -14.04 -28.68
N ASN A 2 -9.30 -13.44 -27.84
CA ASN A 2 -8.95 -12.24 -27.06
C ASN A 2 -8.64 -12.69 -25.63
N VAL A 3 -7.38 -13.01 -25.36
CA VAL A 3 -6.87 -13.16 -24.00
C VAL A 3 -6.12 -11.86 -23.71
N THR A 4 -6.86 -10.78 -23.45
CA THR A 4 -6.30 -9.69 -22.64
C THR A 4 -6.26 -10.20 -21.21
N SER A 5 -5.30 -11.08 -20.92
CA SER A 5 -4.93 -11.41 -19.55
C SER A 5 -4.39 -10.12 -18.94
N HIS A 6 -5.28 -9.31 -18.38
CA HIS A 6 -4.85 -8.27 -17.46
C HIS A 6 -3.98 -8.99 -16.42
N PRO A 7 -2.71 -8.59 -16.23
CA PRO A 7 -1.86 -9.25 -15.25
C PRO A 7 -2.60 -9.24 -13.92
N VAL A 8 -2.67 -10.42 -13.29
CA VAL A 8 -3.35 -10.59 -12.00
C VAL A 8 -2.80 -9.50 -11.06
N PRO A 9 -3.65 -8.63 -10.49
CA PRO A 9 -3.19 -7.54 -9.65
C PRO A 9 -2.37 -8.11 -8.50
N GLU A 10 -1.12 -7.68 -8.40
CA GLU A 10 -0.27 -8.11 -7.30
C GLU A 10 -0.79 -7.52 -5.99
N GLU A 11 -0.89 -8.39 -4.99
CA GLU A 11 -1.34 -7.98 -3.66
C GLU A 11 -0.22 -7.20 -2.96
N ALA A 12 -0.59 -6.10 -2.29
CA ALA A 12 0.36 -5.27 -1.58
C ALA A 12 1.17 -6.07 -0.55
N GLY A 13 0.54 -7.03 0.14
CA GLY A 13 1.20 -7.92 1.10
C GLY A 13 2.32 -8.77 0.49
N LYS A 14 2.12 -9.31 -0.73
CA LYS A 14 3.15 -10.08 -1.45
C LYS A 14 4.33 -9.22 -1.85
N LEU A 15 4.07 -8.01 -2.33
CA LEU A 15 5.12 -7.04 -2.68
C LEU A 15 5.88 -6.57 -1.44
N LEU A 16 5.20 -6.39 -0.31
CA LEU A 16 5.84 -6.10 0.97
C LEU A 16 6.72 -7.25 1.45
N ALA A 17 6.29 -8.50 1.25
CA ALA A 17 7.10 -9.66 1.58
C ALA A 17 8.39 -9.75 0.73
N LEU A 18 8.31 -9.37 -0.56
CA LEU A 18 9.50 -9.24 -1.42
C LEU A 18 10.44 -8.15 -0.91
N ILE A 19 9.91 -6.96 -0.60
CA ILE A 19 10.69 -5.86 0.00
C ILE A 19 11.38 -6.35 1.28
N GLN A 20 10.65 -7.02 2.15
CA GLN A 20 11.19 -7.56 3.40
C GLN A 20 12.32 -8.57 3.16
N CYS A 21 12.12 -9.49 2.21
CA CYS A 21 13.10 -10.51 1.85
C CYS A 21 14.38 -9.88 1.29
N GLU A 22 14.25 -8.91 0.40
CA GLU A 22 15.37 -8.19 -0.18
C GLU A 22 16.14 -7.35 0.83
N LEU A 23 15.45 -6.81 1.85
CA LEU A 23 16.09 -6.17 2.99
C LEU A 23 16.81 -7.15 3.93
N ASN A 24 16.60 -8.45 3.75
CA ASN A 24 17.08 -9.50 4.64
C ASN A 24 16.65 -9.26 6.10
N LEU A 25 15.42 -8.77 6.29
CA LEU A 25 14.88 -8.47 7.61
C LEU A 25 13.84 -9.51 8.04
N SER A 26 13.96 -10.00 9.27
CA SER A 26 12.86 -10.74 9.90
C SER A 26 11.65 -9.82 10.12
N THR A 27 10.46 -10.39 10.28
CA THR A 27 9.22 -9.60 10.49
C THR A 27 9.35 -8.70 11.71
N LYS A 28 10.04 -9.22 12.74
CA LYS A 28 10.35 -8.49 13.97
C LYS A 28 11.37 -7.38 13.78
N ALA A 29 12.38 -7.58 12.94
CA ALA A 29 13.36 -6.54 12.66
C ALA A 29 12.73 -5.39 11.86
N MET A 30 11.92 -5.71 10.86
CA MET A 30 11.23 -4.72 10.04
C MET A 30 10.17 -3.95 10.82
N SER A 31 9.38 -4.62 11.66
CA SER A 31 8.39 -3.95 12.52
C SER A 31 9.06 -2.95 13.48
N ASN A 32 10.16 -3.34 14.11
CA ASN A 32 10.96 -2.47 14.98
C ASN A 32 11.48 -1.23 14.23
N GLN A 33 12.04 -1.40 13.03
CA GLN A 33 12.53 -0.28 12.21
C GLN A 33 11.42 0.67 11.78
N LEU A 34 10.21 0.16 11.57
CA LEU A 34 9.05 0.95 11.18
C LEU A 34 8.27 1.53 12.36
N GLY A 35 8.66 1.22 13.60
CA GLY A 35 7.96 1.66 14.81
C GLY A 35 6.54 1.10 14.94
N ILE A 36 6.28 -0.10 14.41
CA ILE A 36 5.00 -0.78 14.49
C ILE A 36 5.13 -2.12 15.21
N THR A 37 4.00 -2.71 15.63
CA THR A 37 4.01 -4.05 16.24
C THR A 37 4.15 -5.17 15.20
N ASP A 38 4.69 -6.31 15.60
CA ASP A 38 4.75 -7.53 14.76
C ASP A 38 3.37 -7.95 14.25
N VAL A 39 2.32 -7.77 15.06
CA VAL A 39 0.94 -8.08 14.68
C VAL A 39 0.52 -7.21 13.49
N TRP A 40 0.79 -5.90 13.54
CA TRP A 40 0.51 -5.00 12.43
C TRP A 40 1.31 -5.36 11.17
N MET A 41 2.60 -5.69 11.33
CA MET A 41 3.43 -6.12 10.21
C MET A 41 2.89 -7.38 9.54
N ARG A 42 2.47 -8.40 10.30
CA ARG A 42 1.85 -9.61 9.74
C ARG A 42 0.54 -9.32 9.02
N ARG A 43 -0.31 -8.45 9.57
CA ARG A 43 -1.56 -8.03 8.90
C ARG A 43 -1.30 -7.29 7.59
N LEU A 44 -0.22 -6.52 7.49
CA LEU A 44 0.21 -5.90 6.23
C LEU A 44 0.68 -6.94 5.22
N LEU A 45 1.52 -7.90 5.65
CA LEU A 45 2.04 -8.99 4.80
C LEU A 45 0.91 -9.91 4.28
N ASN A 46 -0.11 -10.16 5.10
CA ASN A 46 -1.29 -10.92 4.71
C ASN A 46 -2.32 -10.12 3.91
N ASN A 47 -2.04 -8.83 3.64
CA ASN A 47 -2.96 -7.92 2.96
C ASN A 47 -4.28 -7.69 3.71
N ASP A 48 -4.36 -7.98 5.01
CA ASP A 48 -5.54 -7.75 5.86
C ASP A 48 -5.78 -6.25 6.05
N ILE A 49 -4.70 -5.48 6.15
CA ILE A 49 -4.72 -4.01 6.28
C ILE A 49 -3.82 -3.39 5.22
N ILE A 50 -4.11 -2.13 4.91
CA ILE A 50 -3.29 -1.31 4.01
C ILE A 50 -2.48 -0.35 4.88
N PRO A 51 -1.19 -0.09 4.57
CA PRO A 51 -0.43 0.89 5.31
C PRO A 51 -1.06 2.28 5.18
N SER A 52 -1.01 3.06 6.26
CA SER A 52 -1.30 4.50 6.19
C SER A 52 -0.29 5.21 5.28
N GLN A 53 -0.58 6.43 4.82
CA GLN A 53 0.35 7.20 4.00
C GLN A 53 1.72 7.38 4.69
N HIS A 54 1.71 7.64 6.01
CA HIS A 54 2.92 7.77 6.81
C HIS A 54 3.73 6.46 6.84
N LEU A 55 3.05 5.34 7.06
CA LEU A 55 3.71 4.03 7.11
C LEU A 55 4.22 3.59 5.74
N LEU A 56 3.47 3.87 4.67
CA LEU A 56 3.90 3.64 3.29
C LEU A 56 5.17 4.42 2.99
N LYS A 57 5.21 5.71 3.32
CA LYS A 57 6.41 6.54 3.17
C LYS A 57 7.60 5.96 3.96
N ALA A 58 7.38 5.51 5.19
CA ALA A 58 8.42 4.90 6.02
C ALA A 58 8.99 3.61 5.39
N ILE A 59 8.13 2.70 4.92
CA ILE A 59 8.53 1.46 4.23
C ILE A 59 9.37 1.77 2.99
N LEU A 60 8.90 2.68 2.14
CA LEU A 60 9.60 3.04 0.90
C LEU A 60 10.94 3.71 1.17
N THR A 61 10.99 4.60 2.16
CA THR A 61 12.23 5.28 2.58
C THR A 61 13.24 4.26 3.10
N LEU A 62 12.80 3.32 3.94
CA LEU A 62 13.63 2.23 4.42
C LEU A 62 14.20 1.41 3.24
N TYR A 63 13.35 1.01 2.30
CA TYR A 63 13.75 0.15 1.19
C TYR A 63 14.72 0.81 0.20
N VAL A 64 14.44 2.07 -0.18
CA VAL A 64 15.27 2.82 -1.14
C VAL A 64 16.61 3.23 -0.53
N ASN A 65 16.70 3.42 0.78
CA ASN A 65 17.95 3.83 1.43
C ASN A 65 18.78 2.66 1.98
N HIS A 66 18.22 1.44 2.01
CA HIS A 66 18.95 0.29 2.51
C HIS A 66 20.16 -0.05 1.62
N PRO A 67 21.33 -0.36 2.19
CA PRO A 67 22.48 -0.89 1.46
C PRO A 67 22.19 -2.35 1.08
N ASN A 68 21.34 -2.53 0.07
CA ASN A 68 20.93 -3.81 -0.46
C ASN A 68 21.71 -4.09 -1.77
N PRO A 69 22.12 -5.34 -2.05
CA PRO A 69 22.75 -5.71 -3.33
C PRO A 69 21.90 -5.42 -4.59
N CYS A 70 20.57 -5.26 -4.46
CA CYS A 70 19.70 -4.94 -5.59
C CYS A 70 19.98 -3.56 -6.20
N THR A 71 19.91 -3.47 -7.53
CA THR A 71 20.11 -2.21 -8.26
C THR A 71 19.07 -1.15 -7.85
N LEU A 72 19.45 0.13 -7.94
CA LEU A 72 18.53 1.24 -7.63
C LEU A 72 17.28 1.21 -8.52
N THR A 73 17.42 0.83 -9.79
CA THR A 73 16.31 0.70 -10.74
C THR A 73 15.32 -0.37 -10.29
N HIS A 74 15.80 -1.55 -9.89
CA HIS A 74 14.96 -2.63 -9.36
C HIS A 74 14.18 -2.17 -8.12
N ARG A 75 14.87 -1.54 -7.17
CA ARG A 75 14.24 -1.06 -5.94
C ARG A 75 13.17 0.00 -6.21
N ARG A 76 13.39 0.88 -7.19
CA ARG A 76 12.39 1.87 -7.63
C ARG A 76 11.17 1.21 -8.29
N ASP A 77 11.37 0.19 -9.12
CA ASP A 77 10.27 -0.56 -9.74
C ASP A 77 9.41 -1.26 -8.69
N LEU A 78 10.03 -2.02 -7.78
CA LEU A 78 9.30 -2.73 -6.73
C LEU A 78 8.57 -1.77 -5.79
N ALA A 79 9.22 -0.66 -5.40
CA ALA A 79 8.60 0.41 -4.62
C ALA A 79 7.37 1.01 -5.34
N HIS A 80 7.47 1.22 -6.65
CA HIS A 80 6.38 1.76 -7.45
C HIS A 80 5.20 0.79 -7.52
N ARG A 81 5.47 -0.49 -7.81
CA ARG A 81 4.45 -1.56 -7.83
C ARG A 81 3.76 -1.71 -6.47
N PHE A 82 4.52 -1.71 -5.38
CA PHE A 82 3.95 -1.76 -4.03
C PHE A 82 3.02 -0.57 -3.76
N THR A 83 3.45 0.64 -4.13
CA THR A 83 2.64 1.86 -4.02
C THR A 83 1.34 1.76 -4.81
N GLN A 84 1.41 1.30 -6.06
CA GLN A 84 0.23 1.10 -6.91
C GLN A 84 -0.72 0.05 -6.31
N ALA A 85 -0.20 -1.05 -5.79
CA ALA A 85 -1.01 -2.08 -5.15
C ALA A 85 -1.74 -1.52 -3.93
N CYS A 86 -1.04 -0.80 -3.04
CA CYS A 86 -1.67 -0.14 -1.89
C CYS A 86 -2.78 0.84 -2.32
N ALA A 87 -2.52 1.67 -3.33
CA ALA A 87 -3.51 2.62 -3.85
C ALA A 87 -4.75 1.90 -4.40
N ARG A 88 -4.56 0.85 -5.21
CA ARG A 88 -5.68 0.04 -5.76
C ARG A 88 -6.51 -0.58 -4.66
N THR A 89 -5.88 -1.22 -3.66
CA THR A 89 -6.62 -1.81 -2.53
C THR A 89 -7.34 -0.73 -1.73
N TYR A 90 -6.75 0.46 -1.57
CA TYR A 90 -7.39 1.56 -0.86
C TYR A 90 -8.65 2.03 -1.59
N TYR A 91 -8.53 2.24 -2.90
CA TYR A 91 -9.67 2.58 -3.75
C TYR A 91 -10.73 1.48 -3.68
N ALA A 92 -10.38 0.21 -3.90
CA ALA A 92 -11.35 -0.88 -3.85
C ALA A 92 -12.11 -0.95 -2.51
N ARG A 93 -11.43 -0.76 -1.38
CA ARG A 93 -12.05 -0.80 -0.04
C ARG A 93 -12.88 0.43 0.29
N ASN A 94 -12.52 1.60 -0.23
CA ASN A 94 -13.20 2.86 0.09
C ASN A 94 -14.14 3.34 -1.02
N HIS A 95 -14.16 2.68 -2.18
CA HIS A 95 -14.93 3.10 -3.35
C HIS A 95 -16.41 3.26 -3.02
N HIS A 96 -17.00 2.29 -2.33
CA HIS A 96 -18.41 2.35 -1.95
C HIS A 96 -18.73 3.52 -1.01
N ARG A 97 -17.87 3.79 -0.02
CA ARG A 97 -18.01 4.94 0.88
C ARG A 97 -17.84 6.27 0.15
N LEU A 98 -16.90 6.34 -0.79
CA LEU A 98 -16.70 7.49 -1.67
C LEU A 98 -17.92 7.72 -2.56
N GLN A 99 -18.46 6.66 -3.19
CA GLN A 99 -19.68 6.74 -3.98
C GLN A 99 -20.88 7.23 -3.15
N GLN A 100 -21.07 6.69 -1.95
CA GLN A 100 -22.13 7.13 -1.04
C GLN A 100 -21.97 8.60 -0.65
N ARG A 101 -20.77 9.03 -0.26
CA ARG A 101 -20.50 10.45 0.07
C ARG A 101 -20.75 11.36 -1.13
N CYS A 102 -20.26 11.00 -2.32
CA CYS A 102 -20.51 11.77 -3.53
C CYS A 102 -22.01 11.85 -3.83
N HIS A 103 -22.74 10.72 -3.77
CA HIS A 103 -24.19 10.69 -3.94
C HIS A 103 -24.89 11.64 -2.95
N THR A 104 -24.56 11.58 -1.66
CA THR A 104 -25.10 12.49 -0.64
C THR A 104 -24.80 13.96 -0.98
N LEU A 105 -23.59 14.29 -1.42
CA LEU A 105 -23.23 15.67 -1.79
C LEU A 105 -24.00 16.17 -3.02
N PHE A 106 -24.25 15.31 -4.01
CA PHE A 106 -25.04 15.66 -5.19
C PHE A 106 -26.54 15.79 -4.91
N HIS A 107 -27.08 15.00 -3.99
CA HIS A 107 -28.50 15.04 -3.64
C HIS A 107 -28.84 16.05 -2.53
N PHE A 108 -27.86 16.43 -1.71
CA PHE A 108 -28.01 17.42 -0.64
C PHE A 108 -26.88 18.46 -0.73
N PRO A 109 -26.91 19.35 -1.75
CA PRO A 109 -25.86 20.36 -1.96
C PRO A 109 -25.68 21.27 -0.75
N GLU A 110 -26.72 21.46 0.05
CA GLU A 110 -26.75 22.27 1.27
C GLU A 110 -25.74 21.78 2.33
N LEU A 111 -25.40 20.48 2.30
CA LEU A 111 -24.36 19.89 3.16
C LEU A 111 -22.93 20.26 2.74
N THR A 112 -22.72 20.86 1.56
CA THR A 112 -21.40 21.36 1.13
C THR A 112 -21.09 22.74 1.69
N ALA A 113 -22.11 23.52 2.10
CA ALA A 113 -21.93 24.88 2.61
C ALA A 113 -21.27 24.93 4.00
N SER A 114 -21.29 23.82 4.76
CA SER A 114 -20.68 23.70 6.08
C SER A 114 -19.24 23.18 6.08
N LEU A 115 -18.66 22.92 4.89
CA LEU A 115 -17.30 22.39 4.71
C LEU A 115 -16.29 23.47 4.28
N ILE A 116 -16.70 24.74 4.17
CA ILE A 116 -15.85 25.90 3.85
C ILE A 116 -15.55 26.66 5.14
#